data_AF-A0A2D8VHX7-F1
#
_entry.id   AF-A0A2D8VHX7-F1
#
_cell.length_a   1.000
_cell.length_b   1.000
_cell.length_c   1.000
_cell.angle_alpha   90.00
_cell.angle_beta   90.00
_cell.angle_gamma   90.00
#
_symmetry.space_group_name_H-M   'P 1'
#
loop_
_entity.id
_entity.type
_entity.pdbx_description
1 polymer ?
#
loop_
_entity_poly.entity_id
_entity_poly.type
_entity_poly.pdbx_seq_one_letter_code
_entity_poly.pdbx_strand_id
1 'polypeptide(L)'
;MTLPMVHGKSSDAKIRALFITGGCCHDYARQKDIISEGISERVPTEWDIFFENDQKKSKARLSQPGWADDYDYILYSHCFAHEKDGSFVKSITDVHK
;
A
#
# COMPACT_ATOMS: atom_id res chain seq x y z
N MET A 1 -14.17 -37.56 -13.14
CA MET A 1 -14.70 -36.20 -12.96
C MET A 1 -13.52 -35.28 -12.76
N THR A 2 -13.08 -34.63 -13.84
CA THR A 2 -11.97 -33.66 -13.83
C THR A 2 -12.53 -32.30 -13.42
N LEU A 3 -11.96 -31.68 -12.38
CA LEU A 3 -12.29 -30.30 -12.03
C LEU A 3 -11.91 -29.36 -13.19
N PRO A 4 -12.71 -28.33 -13.48
CA PRO A 4 -12.36 -27.36 -14.51
C PRO A 4 -11.19 -26.51 -14.02
N MET A 5 -10.13 -26.48 -14.82
CA MET A 5 -9.00 -25.57 -14.65
C MET A 5 -9.53 -24.15 -14.92
N VAL A 6 -9.73 -23.36 -13.86
CA VAL A 6 -10.00 -21.93 -13.98
C VAL A 6 -8.70 -21.31 -14.49
N HIS A 7 -8.75 -20.74 -15.70
CA HIS A 7 -7.64 -19.99 -16.27
C HIS A 7 -7.37 -18.78 -15.37
N GLY A 8 -6.35 -18.87 -14.52
CA GLY A 8 -5.81 -17.73 -13.78
C GLY A 8 -5.33 -16.67 -14.76
N LYS A 9 -5.52 -15.39 -14.41
CA LYS A 9 -4.89 -14.24 -15.09
C LYS A 9 -3.43 -14.61 -15.44
N SER A 10 -3.05 -14.34 -16.70
CA SER A 10 -1.69 -14.58 -17.24
C SER A 10 -0.60 -14.24 -16.22
N SER A 11 0.36 -15.15 -16.06
CA SER A 11 1.44 -15.10 -15.06
C SER A 11 2.48 -13.99 -15.24
N ASP A 12 2.36 -13.17 -16.30
CA ASP A 12 3.35 -12.13 -16.65
C ASP A 12 2.88 -10.69 -16.37
N ALA A 13 1.62 -10.48 -15.98
CA ALA A 13 1.17 -9.14 -15.61
C ALA A 13 1.65 -8.81 -14.19
N LYS A 14 2.57 -7.84 -14.08
CA LYS A 14 2.96 -7.30 -12.77
C LYS A 14 1.72 -6.73 -12.07
N ILE A 15 1.60 -7.04 -10.79
CA ILE A 15 0.56 -6.51 -9.91
C ILE A 15 0.94 -5.07 -9.56
N ARG A 16 0.03 -4.11 -9.68
CA ARG A 16 0.27 -2.71 -9.30
C ARG A 16 0.03 -2.54 -7.81
N ALA A 17 1.02 -2.06 -7.08
CA ALA A 17 0.94 -1.88 -5.64
C ALA A 17 1.33 -0.49 -5.18
N LEU A 18 0.61 0.03 -4.19
CA LEU A 18 0.96 1.25 -3.49
C LEU A 18 1.53 0.91 -2.12
N PHE A 19 2.76 1.36 -1.85
CA PHE A 19 3.38 1.26 -0.53
C PHE A 19 3.34 2.63 0.17
N ILE A 20 2.51 2.74 1.21
CA ILE A 20 2.44 3.90 2.09
C ILE A 20 3.37 3.66 3.27
N THR A 21 4.40 4.49 3.40
CA THR A 21 5.44 4.35 4.43
C THR A 21 5.94 5.69 4.98
N GLY A 22 6.62 5.65 6.12
CA GLY A 22 7.19 6.84 6.77
C GLY A 22 6.57 7.17 8.13
N GLY A 23 7.03 8.28 8.71
CA GLY A 23 6.65 8.72 10.05
C GLY A 23 7.85 8.80 11.01
N CYS A 24 7.57 8.72 12.32
CA CYS A 24 8.55 9.09 13.36
C CYS A 24 9.49 7.99 13.81
N CYS A 25 9.00 6.75 13.84
CA CYS A 25 9.37 5.86 14.93
C CYS A 25 10.14 4.61 14.50
N HIS A 26 10.38 4.46 13.19
CA HIS A 26 11.10 3.33 12.61
C HIS A 26 11.98 3.81 11.45
N ASP A 27 12.93 2.98 11.01
CA ASP A 27 13.77 3.24 9.83
C ASP A 27 13.00 2.95 8.54
N TYR A 28 11.98 3.76 8.27
CA TYR A 28 11.17 3.65 7.07
C TYR A 28 11.95 3.93 5.78
N ALA A 29 13.00 4.76 5.88
CA ALA A 29 13.88 5.07 4.76
C ALA A 29 14.56 3.83 4.22
N ARG A 30 15.01 2.92 5.10
CA ARG A 30 15.58 1.62 4.70
C ARG A 30 14.52 0.55 4.49
N GLN A 31 13.49 0.49 5.33
CA GLN A 31 12.46 -0.53 5.25
C GLN A 31 11.67 -0.49 3.93
N LYS A 32 11.48 0.71 3.33
CA LYS A 32 10.78 0.82 2.05
C LYS A 32 11.44 -0.02 0.95
N ASP A 33 12.77 -0.07 0.93
CA ASP A 33 13.55 -0.82 -0.06
C ASP A 33 13.54 -2.31 0.29
N ILE A 34 13.89 -2.67 1.52
CA ILE A 34 13.92 -4.09 1.98
C ILE A 34 12.57 -4.79 1.74
N ILE A 35 11.46 -4.14 2.09
CA ILE A 35 10.14 -4.76 2.00
C ILE A 35 9.67 -4.85 0.55
N SER A 36 9.83 -3.78 -0.24
CA SER A 36 9.40 -3.80 -1.65
C SER A 36 10.23 -4.79 -2.48
N GLU A 37 11.54 -4.84 -2.28
CA GLU A 37 12.44 -5.82 -2.91
C GLU A 37 12.08 -7.25 -2.50
N GLY A 38 11.96 -7.52 -1.19
CA GLY A 38 11.66 -8.85 -0.66
C GLY A 38 10.29 -9.39 -1.10
N ILE A 39 9.28 -8.53 -1.26
CA ILE A 39 7.99 -8.91 -1.85
C ILE A 39 8.16 -9.18 -3.35
N SER A 40 8.89 -8.32 -4.08
CA SER A 40 9.08 -8.44 -5.53
C SER A 40 9.78 -9.75 -5.94
N GLU A 41 10.61 -10.33 -5.07
CA GLU A 41 11.20 -11.66 -5.25
C GLU A 41 10.18 -12.80 -5.32
N ARG A 42 8.99 -12.62 -4.73
CA ARG A 42 7.96 -13.67 -4.58
C ARG A 42 6.69 -13.36 -5.38
N VAL A 43 6.39 -12.07 -5.54
CA VAL A 43 5.19 -11.56 -6.20
C VAL A 43 5.63 -10.48 -7.19
N PRO A 44 5.54 -10.73 -8.52
CA PRO A 44 5.89 -9.73 -9.53
C PRO A 44 5.06 -8.45 -9.33
N THR A 45 5.69 -7.42 -8.80
CA THR A 45 5.02 -6.19 -8.38
C THR A 45 5.63 -4.97 -9.06
N GLU A 46 4.79 -4.05 -9.51
CA GLU A 46 5.16 -2.68 -9.86
C GLU A 46 4.76 -1.76 -8.70
N TRP A 47 5.74 -1.05 -8.13
CA TRP A 47 5.56 -0.27 -6.91
C TRP A 47 5.47 1.22 -7.18
N ASP A 48 4.41 1.85 -6.67
CA ASP A 48 4.44 3.25 -6.29
C ASP A 48 4.71 3.33 -4.79
N ILE A 49 5.80 4.01 -4.40
CA ILE A 49 6.18 4.15 -2.99
C ILE A 49 5.94 5.58 -2.54
N PHE A 50 4.96 5.77 -1.66
CA PHE A 50 4.70 7.03 -0.97
C PHE A 50 5.41 7.04 0.39
N PHE A 51 6.61 7.61 0.43
CA PHE A 51 7.39 7.81 1.64
C PHE A 51 7.24 9.25 2.14
N GLU A 52 6.56 9.44 3.26
CA GLU A 52 6.30 10.76 3.85
C GLU A 52 6.45 10.71 5.37
N ASN A 53 7.15 11.69 5.94
CA ASN A 53 7.40 11.80 7.38
C ASN A 53 6.56 12.90 8.05
N ASP A 54 5.89 13.74 7.26
CA ASP A 54 4.93 14.73 7.76
C ASP A 54 3.51 14.16 7.79
N GLN A 55 2.92 14.10 9.00
CA GLN A 55 1.57 13.58 9.20
C GLN A 55 0.51 14.32 8.40
N LYS A 56 0.61 15.66 8.29
CA LYS A 56 -0.41 16.46 7.60
C LYS A 56 -0.37 16.21 6.09
N LYS A 57 0.81 16.08 5.50
CA LYS A 57 0.98 15.74 4.09
C LYS A 57 0.50 14.31 3.80
N SER A 58 0.83 13.36 4.68
CA SER A 58 0.34 11.99 4.55
C SER A 58 -1.20 11.94 4.60
N LYS A 59 -1.80 12.61 5.60
CA LYS A 59 -3.26 12.75 5.69
C LYS A 59 -3.87 13.41 4.46
N ALA A 60 -3.27 14.49 3.96
CA ALA A 60 -3.77 15.20 2.78
C ALA A 60 -3.78 14.32 1.52
N ARG A 61 -2.73 13.50 1.32
CA ARG A 61 -2.63 12.54 0.20
C ARG A 61 -3.70 11.45 0.29
N LEU A 62 -3.91 10.91 1.50
CA LEU A 62 -4.87 9.82 1.76
C LEU A 62 -6.32 10.29 1.92
N SER A 63 -6.56 11.59 1.91
CA SER A 63 -7.90 12.19 1.88
C SER A 63 -8.38 12.52 0.47
N GLN A 64 -7.54 12.33 -0.55
CA GLN A 64 -7.94 12.57 -1.94
C GLN A 64 -8.88 11.46 -2.43
N PRO A 65 -9.94 11.78 -3.19
CA PRO A 65 -10.78 10.75 -3.79
C PRO A 65 -9.98 9.89 -4.76
N GLY A 66 -10.30 8.59 -4.80
CA GLY A 66 -9.69 7.63 -5.72
C GLY A 66 -8.19 7.38 -5.51
N TRP A 67 -7.64 7.75 -4.35
CA TRP A 67 -6.20 7.66 -4.09
C TRP A 67 -5.63 6.23 -4.24
N ALA A 68 -6.50 5.22 -4.18
CA ALA A 68 -6.22 3.79 -4.19
C ALA A 68 -6.66 3.07 -5.48
N ASP A 69 -7.42 3.71 -6.37
CA ASP A 69 -8.21 3.03 -7.41
C ASP A 69 -7.36 2.28 -8.46
N ASP A 70 -6.13 2.74 -8.69
CA ASP A 70 -5.22 2.20 -9.71
C ASP A 70 -4.34 1.03 -9.21
N TYR A 71 -4.58 0.55 -7.98
CA TYR A 71 -3.74 -0.45 -7.33
C TYR A 71 -4.52 -1.73 -7.03
N ASP A 72 -3.89 -2.87 -7.34
CA ASP A 72 -4.42 -4.19 -7.00
C ASP A 72 -4.28 -4.48 -5.50
N TYR A 73 -3.25 -3.94 -4.84
CA TYR A 73 -3.11 -3.99 -3.38
C TYR A 73 -2.35 -2.80 -2.81
N ILE A 74 -2.53 -2.58 -1.51
CA ILE A 74 -1.91 -1.48 -0.77
C ILE A 74 -1.20 -2.05 0.45
N LEU A 75 0.06 -1.66 0.62
CA LEU A 75 0.85 -1.96 1.81
C LEU A 75 0.95 -0.72 2.70
N TYR A 76 0.55 -0.84 3.96
CA TYR A 76 0.71 0.21 4.97
C TYR A 76 1.83 -0.19 5.94
N SER A 77 2.92 0.57 5.95
CA SER A 77 3.95 0.51 6.99
C SER A 77 4.32 1.94 7.37
N HIS A 78 3.43 2.63 8.06
CA HIS A 78 3.66 4.00 8.51
C HIS A 78 3.38 4.15 10.01
N CYS A 79 3.87 5.22 10.62
CA CYS A 79 3.55 5.52 12.01
C CYS A 79 3.37 7.02 12.23
N PHE A 80 2.11 7.40 12.44
CA PHE A 80 1.67 8.74 12.81
C PHE A 80 0.85 8.68 14.10
N ALA A 81 1.52 8.37 15.21
CA ALA A 81 0.88 8.13 16.52
C ALA A 81 0.04 9.29 17.06
N HIS A 82 0.18 10.49 16.50
CA HIS A 82 -0.58 11.68 16.89
C HIS A 82 -1.84 11.90 16.06
N GLU A 83 -2.17 11.02 15.11
CA GLU A 83 -3.45 11.09 14.40
C GLU A 83 -4.59 10.67 15.32
N LYS A 84 -5.55 11.59 15.52
CA LYS A 84 -6.69 11.41 16.44
C LYS A 84 -8.03 11.49 15.72
N ASP A 85 -8.04 11.80 14.44
CA ASP A 85 -9.26 11.89 13.65
C ASP A 85 -9.75 10.49 13.28
N GLY A 86 -10.67 9.97 14.09
CA GLY A 86 -11.27 8.66 13.86
C GLY A 86 -12.02 8.56 12.52
N SER A 87 -12.54 9.66 11.99
CA SER A 87 -13.24 9.65 10.70
C SER A 87 -12.25 9.44 9.55
N PHE A 88 -11.09 10.10 9.60
CA PHE A 88 -10.00 9.86 8.68
C PHE A 88 -9.45 8.43 8.78
N VAL A 89 -9.18 7.92 9.99
CA VAL A 89 -8.68 6.54 10.14
C VAL A 89 -9.69 5.54 9.56
N LYS A 90 -10.99 5.75 9.82
CA LYS A 90 -12.05 4.92 9.25
C LYS A 90 -12.10 5.02 7.72
N SER A 91 -11.93 6.20 7.14
CA SER A 91 -11.94 6.37 5.68
C SER A 91 -10.82 5.60 5.00
N ILE A 92 -9.66 5.41 5.66
CA ILE A 92 -8.59 4.55 5.14
C ILE A 92 -9.06 3.09 5.03
N THR A 93 -9.73 2.58 6.06
CA THR A 93 -10.23 1.19 6.04
C THR A 93 -11.43 0.98 5.13
N ASP A 94 -12.25 2.02 4.92
CA ASP A 94 -13.44 1.94 4.06
C ASP A 94 -13.07 1.75 2.57
N VAL A 95 -11.84 2.07 2.16
CA VAL A 95 -11.32 1.85 0.80
C VAL A 95 -11.26 0.36 0.42
N HIS A 96 -11.19 -0.55 1.40
CA HIS A 96 -10.97 -1.99 1.18
C HIS A 96 -12.22 -2.86 1.33
N LYS A 97 -13.40 -2.25 1.22
CA LYS A 97 -14.69 -2.93 1.44
C LYS A 97 -15.28 -3.53 0.18
#